data_AF-A0A0R1VIF9-F1
#
_entry.id   AF-A0A0R1VIF9-F1
#
_cell.length_a   1.000
_cell.length_b   1.000
_cell.length_c   1.000
_cell.angle_alpha   90.00
_cell.angle_beta   90.00
_cell.angle_gamma   90.00
#
_symmetry.space_group_name_H-M   'P 1'
#
loop_
_entity.id
_entity.type
_entity.pdbx_description
1 polymer ?
#
loop_
_entity_poly.entity_id
_entity_poly.type
_entity_poly.pdbx_seq_one_letter_code
_entity_poly.pdbx_strand_id
1 'polypeptide(L)' 'MHRYREYLFRSTPTDSQGDFIQSDANDLGKKPSSHGCVHLSISDSKWIYENIKYGTKVWS' A
#
# COMPACT_ATOMS: atom_id res chain seq x y z
N MET A 1 -17.53 10.17 12.88
CA MET A 1 -16.22 9.60 12.46
C MET A 1 -16.50 8.41 11.56
N HIS A 2 -16.64 8.63 10.26
CA HIS A 2 -17.04 7.60 9.29
C HIS A 2 -15.83 6.68 9.01
N ARG A 3 -15.81 5.49 9.63
CA ARG A 3 -14.85 4.42 9.29
C ARG A 3 -15.38 3.66 8.07
N TYR A 4 -15.21 4.24 6.87
CA TYR A 4 -15.30 3.45 5.65
C TYR A 4 -14.06 2.56 5.60
N ARG A 5 -14.25 1.24 5.53
CA ARG A 5 -13.16 0.29 5.26
C ARG A 5 -12.78 0.44 3.78
N GLU A 6 -12.01 1.48 3.49
CA GLU A 6 -11.43 1.68 2.17
C GLU A 6 -10.17 0.81 2.09
N TYR A 7 -10.28 -0.30 1.35
CA TYR A 7 -9.12 -1.08 0.96
C TYR A 7 -8.36 -0.27 -0.09
N LEU A 8 -7.21 0.30 0.29
CA LEU A 8 -6.36 1.10 -0.58
C LEU A 8 -5.09 0.34 -0.91
N PHE A 9 -4.63 0.49 -2.16
CA PHE A 9 -3.25 0.19 -2.55
C PHE A 9 -2.39 1.38 -2.14
N ARG A 10 -1.35 1.12 -1.34
CA ARG A 10 -0.45 2.15 -0.82
C ARG A 10 0.98 1.65 -0.81
N SER A 11 1.94 2.57 -0.93
CA SER A 11 3.34 2.24 -0.73
C SER A 11 3.61 1.83 0.72
N THR A 12 4.62 0.99 0.92
CA THR A 12 5.21 0.71 2.24
C THR A 12 5.60 2.03 2.91
N PRO A 13 5.27 2.22 4.20
CA PRO A 13 5.53 3.47 4.90
C PRO A 13 7.04 3.73 5.05
N THR A 14 7.39 4.99 4.88
CA THR A 14 8.71 5.54 5.18
C THR A 14 8.62 6.50 6.35
N ASP A 15 9.73 6.73 7.03
CA ASP A 15 9.84 7.77 8.03
C ASP A 15 9.95 9.17 7.37
N SER A 16 10.17 10.19 8.21
CA SER A 16 10.30 11.58 7.75
C SER A 16 11.52 11.84 6.85
N GLN A 17 12.52 10.96 6.88
CA GLN A 17 13.74 11.06 6.06
C GLN A 17 13.60 10.25 4.75
N GLY A 18 12.51 9.50 4.60
CA GLY A 18 12.27 8.64 3.44
C GLY A 18 12.84 7.23 3.60
N ASP A 19 13.37 6.89 4.78
CA ASP A 19 13.85 5.54 5.07
C ASP A 19 12.66 4.62 5.38
N PHE A 20 12.73 3.38 4.90
CA PHE A 20 11.67 2.42 5.17
C PHE A 20 11.59 2.08 6.66
N ILE A 21 10.37 2.02 7.18
CA ILE A 21 10.12 1.44 8.49
C ILE A 21 10.41 -0.07 8.38
N GLN A 22 11.53 -0.50 8.97
CA GLN A 22 12.08 -1.85 8.78
C GLN A 22 11.09 -2.96 9.11
N SER A 23 10.26 -2.78 10.15
CA SER A 23 9.21 -3.74 10.51
C SER A 23 8.17 -3.91 9.39
N ASP A 24 7.70 -2.81 8.81
CA ASP A 24 6.70 -2.84 7.73
C ASP A 24 7.30 -3.36 6.42
N ALA A 25 8.55 -2.98 6.12
CA ALA A 25 9.26 -3.47 4.94
C ALA A 25 9.52 -4.99 5.03
N ASN A 26 9.86 -5.50 6.21
CA ASN A 26 10.11 -6.93 6.40
C ASN A 26 8.85 -7.78 6.28
N ASP A 27 7.69 -7.21 6.60
CA ASP A 27 6.38 -7.87 6.52
C ASP A 27 5.73 -7.75 5.13
N LEU A 28 6.27 -6.93 4.23
CA LEU A 28 5.80 -6.77 2.85
C LEU A 28 5.73 -8.14 2.13
N GLY A 29 4.53 -8.49 1.65
CA GLY A 29 4.28 -9.77 0.98
C GLY A 29 4.29 -11.00 1.88
N LYS A 30 4.50 -10.85 3.20
CA LYS A 30 4.56 -11.97 4.17
C LYS A 30 3.42 -11.95 5.18
N LYS A 31 3.00 -10.77 5.62
CA LYS A 31 1.93 -10.61 6.61
C LYS A 31 0.93 -9.52 6.17
N PRO A 32 -0.37 -9.70 6.46
CA PRO A 32 -1.35 -8.67 6.19
C PRO A 32 -1.11 -7.44 7.07
N SER A 33 -1.31 -6.24 6.50
CA SER A 33 -1.32 -5.02 7.31
C SER A 33 -2.55 -5.01 8.23
N SER A 34 -2.37 -4.52 9.45
CA SER A 34 -3.41 -4.53 10.51
C SER A 34 -4.72 -3.83 10.12
N HIS A 35 -4.68 -2.93 9.12
CA HIS A 35 -5.82 -2.12 8.71
C HIS A 35 -6.43 -2.58 7.37
N GLY A 36 -5.97 -3.70 6.81
CA GLY A 36 -6.51 -4.27 5.57
C GLY A 36 -6.05 -3.60 4.28
N CYS A 37 -5.26 -2.51 4.35
CA CYS A 37 -4.66 -1.93 3.14
C CYS A 37 -3.65 -2.89 2.50
N VAL A 38 -3.56 -2.87 1.17
CA VAL A 38 -2.55 -3.61 0.42
C VAL A 38 -1.30 -2.75 0.31
N HIS A 39 -0.25 -3.15 1.01
CA HIS A 39 1.05 -2.49 0.90
C HIS A 39 1.81 -3.01 -0.32
N LEU A 40 2.42 -2.09 -1.05
CA LEU A 40 3.24 -2.32 -2.23
C LEU A 40 4.62 -1.70 -2.03
N SER A 41 5.62 -2.18 -2.77
CA SER A 41 6.87 -1.42 -2.89
C SER A 41 6.58 -0.01 -3.43
N ILE A 42 7.48 0.95 -3.18
CA ILE A 42 7.32 2.31 -3.72
C ILE A 42 7.25 2.28 -5.25
N SER A 43 8.09 1.47 -5.89
CA SER A 43 8.10 1.33 -7.35
C SER A 43 6.78 0.77 -7.89
N ASP A 44 6.22 -0.25 -7.26
CA ASP A 44 4.96 -0.85 -7.72
C ASP A 44 3.78 0.08 -7.46
N SER A 45 3.75 0.76 -6.32
CA SER A 45 2.74 1.77 -6.01
C SER A 45 2.76 2.91 -7.02
N LYS A 46 3.95 3.38 -7.41
CA LYS A 46 4.13 4.40 -8.44
C LYS A 46 3.68 3.90 -9.81
N TRP A 47 4.09 2.68 -10.18
CA TRP A 47 3.70 2.08 -11.45
C TRP A 47 2.18 1.96 -11.57
N ILE A 48 1.49 1.47 -10.53
CA ILE A 48 0.02 1.38 -10.53
C ILE A 48 -0.59 2.78 -10.70
N TYR A 49 -0.12 3.76 -9.95
CA TYR A 49 -0.65 5.13 -10.01
C TYR A 49 -0.52 5.74 -11.42
N GLU A 50 0.60 5.49 -12.10
CA GLU A 50 0.87 6.06 -13.43
C GLU A 50 0.22 5.28 -14.57
N ASN A 51 0.00 3.97 -14.41
CA ASN A 51 -0.39 3.08 -15.52
C ASN A 51 -1.83 2.55 -15.42
N ILE A 52 -2.44 2.55 -14.24
CA ILE A 52 -3.78 2.00 -14.04
C ILE A 52 -4.81 3.13 -13.96
N LYS A 53 -5.74 3.13 -14.92
CA LYS A 53 -6.80 4.13 -15.00
C LYS A 53 -7.79 3.98 -13.85
N TYR A 54 -8.38 5.09 -13.45
CA TYR A 54 -9.52 5.10 -12.53
C TYR A 54 -10.66 4.21 -13.07
N GLY A 55 -11.31 3.47 -12.17
CA GLY A 55 -12.38 2.53 -12.52
C GLY A 55 -11.90 1.15 -13.00
N THR A 56 -10.58 0.89 -13.00
CA THR A 56 -10.05 -0.46 -13.20
C THR A 56 -10.58 -1.39 -12.11
N LYS A 57 -11.16 -2.52 -12.51
CA LYS A 57 -11.70 -3.51 -11.58
C LYS A 57 -10.58 -4.21 -10.83
N VAL A 58 -10.75 -4.35 -9.53
CA VAL A 58 -9.86 -5.07 -8.63
C VAL A 58 -10.58 -6.34 -8.18
N TRP A 59 -9.87 -7.47 -8.22
CA TRP A 59 -10.39 -8.77 -7.81
C TRP A 59 -9.54 -9.27 -6.63
N SER A 60 -10.19 -9.73 -5.56
CA SER A 60 -9.55 -10.26 -4.35
C SER A 60 -9.86 -11.75 -4.18
#